data_AF-A0A183V2S2-F1
#
_entry.id   AF-A0A183V2S2-F1
#
_cell.length_a   1.000
_cell.length_b   1.000
_cell.length_c   1.000
_cell.angle_alpha   90.00
_cell.angle_beta   90.00
_cell.angle_gamma   90.00
#
_symmetry.space_group_name_H-M   'P 1'
#
loop_
_entity.id
_entity.type
_entity.pdbx_description
1 polymer ?
#
loop_
_entity_poly.entity_id
_entity_poly.type
_entity_poly.pdbx_seq_one_letter_code
_entity_poly.pdbx_strand_id
1 'polypeptide(L)'
;MKTCVNGMYSEIKYDGERLQLHKDGDSFTFFSRSLKPVQEHKVSHLSDVIPKAFPKGGNLILDAEVLLVDTATGKPLPFGTLGVHKKEKFANALVCLFVFDCLLFNGKCLVDRPLRERRKILEENMDEIPNRVLLSNYQLIKHGENDKLKTMIWKAIDEGLEGLVLKDLESIYEPGKRHWLKVKKDYLEEGKMADTADLIVLGAYYGTGSKGGMMSVFLMGVYDAVYDVFLTVTKCGNGHDDATLKRINEQLSPKMRKIGRDYDSLPHWIKCSRSLVPDFVIDDPKQAPVWEITGAEFSRSDNHTARGISIRFPRVTKIRDDKSWSTATNIDELEKLFETSKQKTDIDHSADDETPLFAKGGINNRSEDSVAISEGVGELATLERSPDEDDDVQRGESVEALSQETSSAQCDKQVGNASGDELTKKVACNNIVPNIFGWPPEALTDSFNQTGDVSITIRHYFEKSVEDGRKSSLSLQDGLRMARMVPNPFTTDSSNPSDMKQYFHADCLFDTLSRCRASTKVIESPADIDGFDGIQKEDQGKLLELISDLEKLRKAKTVYAKVTPRSKAVPQSQQDIGKRKAEKQR
;
A
#
# COMPACT_ATOMS: atom_id res chain seq x y z
N MET A 1 18.76 18.34 10.25
CA MET A 1 17.90 19.49 9.90
C MET A 1 18.20 20.17 8.56
N LYS A 2 19.15 19.71 7.73
CA LYS A 2 19.49 20.39 6.45
C LYS A 2 18.34 20.51 5.45
N THR A 3 17.32 19.64 5.55
CA THR A 3 16.17 19.56 4.63
C THR A 3 14.92 20.27 5.12
N CYS A 4 14.75 20.49 6.42
CA CYS A 4 13.57 21.14 7.00
C CYS A 4 14.04 22.34 7.83
N VAL A 5 14.28 23.46 7.15
CA VAL A 5 14.90 24.66 7.75
C VAL A 5 13.95 25.41 8.69
N ASN A 6 12.64 25.36 8.43
CA ASN A 6 11.62 26.09 9.17
C ASN A 6 11.07 25.31 10.39
N GLY A 7 11.68 24.18 10.73
CA GLY A 7 11.13 23.21 11.66
C GLY A 7 10.37 22.09 10.96
N MET A 8 9.95 21.07 11.71
CA MET A 8 9.24 19.92 11.16
C MET A 8 8.27 19.32 12.17
N TYR A 9 7.21 18.70 11.67
CA TYR A 9 6.45 17.71 12.44
C TYR A 9 7.15 16.37 12.34
N SER A 10 7.41 15.78 13.49
CA SER A 10 7.90 14.41 13.65
C SER A 10 6.73 13.55 14.13
N GLU A 11 6.19 12.74 13.25
CA GLU A 11 4.92 12.03 13.46
C GLU A 11 5.14 10.52 13.52
N ILE A 12 4.34 9.81 14.31
CA ILE A 12 4.40 8.34 14.34
C ILE A 12 4.14 7.78 12.95
N LYS A 13 5.02 6.87 12.53
CA LYS A 13 4.78 6.06 11.34
C LYS A 13 3.94 4.84 11.73
N TYR A 14 2.63 4.94 11.55
CA TYR A 14 1.72 3.83 11.76
C TYR A 14 1.95 2.71 10.72
N ASP A 15 1.91 1.45 11.19
CA ASP A 15 2.09 0.25 10.37
C ASP A 15 0.72 -0.32 9.95
N GLY A 16 -0.01 0.47 9.16
CA GLY A 16 -1.38 0.16 8.72
C GLY A 16 -1.53 0.11 7.20
N GLU A 17 -2.76 0.33 6.75
CA GLU A 17 -3.07 0.58 5.35
C GLU A 17 -3.40 2.05 5.15
N ARG A 18 -2.71 2.73 4.23
CA ARG A 18 -3.06 4.12 3.87
C ARG A 18 -4.45 4.18 3.24
N LEU A 19 -5.29 5.06 3.80
CA LEU A 19 -6.67 5.31 3.43
C LEU A 19 -6.86 6.79 3.10
N GLN A 20 -7.25 7.08 1.86
CA GLN A 20 -7.73 8.41 1.49
C GLN A 20 -9.25 8.39 1.52
N LEU A 21 -9.82 9.13 2.47
CA LEU A 21 -11.26 9.24 2.69
C LEU A 21 -11.78 10.48 1.96
N HIS A 22 -12.85 10.31 1.19
CA HIS A 22 -13.62 11.38 0.59
C HIS A 22 -15.03 11.31 1.16
N LYS A 23 -15.51 12.42 1.70
CA LYS A 23 -16.86 12.57 2.23
C LYS A 23 -17.55 13.71 1.51
N ASP A 24 -18.77 13.47 1.06
CA ASP A 24 -19.65 14.48 0.49
C ASP A 24 -21.08 14.29 1.00
N GLY A 25 -21.50 15.13 1.94
CA GLY A 25 -22.72 14.90 2.70
C GLY A 25 -22.64 13.58 3.46
N ASP A 26 -23.57 12.67 3.17
CA ASP A 26 -23.64 11.32 3.74
C ASP A 26 -22.95 10.25 2.86
N SER A 27 -22.36 10.66 1.74
CA SER A 27 -21.64 9.77 0.83
C SER A 27 -20.17 9.65 1.24
N PHE A 28 -19.68 8.41 1.30
CA PHE A 28 -18.31 8.09 1.67
C PHE A 28 -17.65 7.25 0.58
N THR A 29 -16.46 7.66 0.14
CA THR A 29 -15.60 6.84 -0.71
C THR A 29 -14.20 6.74 -0.13
N PHE A 30 -13.62 5.55 -0.25
CA PHE A 30 -12.39 5.17 0.40
C PHE A 30 -11.41 4.62 -0.62
N PHE A 31 -10.24 5.24 -0.72
CA PHE A 31 -9.21 4.87 -1.67
C PHE A 31 -7.95 4.39 -0.97
N SER A 32 -7.40 3.28 -1.45
CA SER A 32 -6.09 2.79 -1.02
C SER A 32 -4.97 3.72 -1.49
N ARG A 33 -3.74 3.46 -1.03
CA ARG A 33 -2.51 4.11 -1.55
C ARG A 33 -2.41 4.14 -3.08
N SER A 34 -2.94 3.12 -3.77
CA SER A 34 -2.91 3.00 -5.23
C SER A 34 -4.14 3.61 -5.93
N LEU A 35 -4.94 4.37 -5.20
CA LEU A 35 -6.21 4.98 -5.63
C LEU A 35 -7.25 3.95 -6.10
N LYS A 36 -7.12 2.70 -5.64
CA LYS A 36 -8.15 1.66 -5.82
C LYS A 36 -9.16 1.73 -4.68
N PRO A 37 -10.47 1.51 -4.95
CA PRO A 37 -11.48 1.38 -3.91
C PRO A 37 -11.07 0.36 -2.84
N VAL A 38 -11.28 0.69 -1.58
CA VAL A 38 -11.01 -0.19 -0.45
C VAL A 38 -12.18 -1.16 -0.23
N GLN A 39 -11.86 -2.37 0.25
CA GLN A 39 -12.87 -3.39 0.50
C GLN A 39 -13.79 -2.98 1.67
N GLU A 40 -15.09 -3.15 1.47
CA GLU A 40 -16.15 -2.69 2.39
C GLU A 40 -15.93 -3.13 3.84
N HIS A 41 -15.56 -4.39 4.08
CA HIS A 41 -15.36 -4.93 5.43
C HIS A 41 -14.28 -4.22 6.26
N LYS A 42 -13.37 -3.46 5.62
CA LYS A 42 -12.32 -2.69 6.30
C LYS A 42 -12.80 -1.31 6.75
N VAL A 43 -13.82 -0.76 6.10
CA VAL A 43 -14.20 0.66 6.20
C VAL A 43 -15.67 0.90 6.53
N SER A 44 -16.54 -0.12 6.45
CA SER A 44 -17.99 0.02 6.66
C SER A 44 -18.34 0.70 7.98
N HIS A 45 -17.64 0.34 9.06
CA HIS A 45 -17.85 0.93 10.38
C HIS A 45 -17.36 2.38 10.52
N LEU A 46 -16.61 2.91 9.54
CA LEU A 46 -16.09 4.28 9.57
C LEU A 46 -17.19 5.29 9.23
N SER A 47 -18.13 4.93 8.36
CA SER A 47 -19.24 5.80 7.95
C SER A 47 -20.12 6.25 9.13
N ASP A 48 -20.21 5.44 10.20
CA ASP A 48 -20.97 5.78 11.42
C ASP A 48 -20.21 6.69 12.39
N VAL A 49 -18.88 6.72 12.32
CA VAL A 49 -18.01 7.44 13.27
C VAL A 49 -17.39 8.71 12.69
N ILE A 50 -17.14 8.76 11.38
CA ILE A 50 -16.60 9.96 10.72
C ILE A 50 -17.53 11.18 10.91
N PRO A 51 -18.87 11.10 10.75
CA PRO A 51 -19.76 12.23 11.02
C PRO A 51 -19.65 12.75 12.46
N LYS A 52 -19.45 11.84 13.42
CA LYS A 52 -19.29 12.17 14.84
C LYS A 52 -17.94 12.82 15.11
N ALA A 53 -16.90 12.43 14.36
CA ALA A 53 -15.56 13.01 14.47
C ALA A 53 -15.43 14.34 13.73
N PHE A 54 -16.22 14.58 12.69
CA PHE A 54 -16.23 15.81 11.90
C PHE A 54 -17.65 16.38 11.79
N PRO A 55 -18.25 16.85 12.90
CA PRO A 55 -19.64 17.32 12.90
C PRO A 55 -19.87 18.52 11.97
N LYS A 56 -18.82 19.33 11.75
CA LYS A 56 -18.83 20.51 10.86
C LYS A 56 -18.30 20.21 9.45
N GLY A 57 -17.89 18.97 9.18
CA GLY A 57 -17.23 18.55 7.94
C GLY A 57 -18.21 17.97 6.93
N GLY A 58 -19.00 18.81 6.27
CA GLY A 58 -19.98 18.37 5.27
C GLY A 58 -19.33 17.75 4.04
N ASN A 59 -18.22 18.33 3.58
CA ASN A 59 -17.49 17.91 2.38
C ASN A 59 -15.99 17.92 2.68
N LEU A 60 -15.27 16.79 2.61
CA LEU A 60 -13.86 16.71 2.99
C LEU A 60 -13.09 15.60 2.30
N ILE A 61 -11.77 15.79 2.17
CA ILE A 61 -10.82 14.77 1.73
C ILE A 61 -9.72 14.67 2.78
N LEU A 62 -9.61 13.51 3.42
CA LEU A 62 -8.62 13.22 4.46
C LEU A 62 -7.61 12.16 3.99
N ASP A 63 -6.39 12.31 4.48
CA ASP A 63 -5.34 11.32 4.34
C ASP A 63 -5.05 10.72 5.71
N ALA A 64 -5.13 9.40 5.80
CA ALA A 64 -5.10 8.69 7.07
C ALA A 64 -4.47 7.30 6.93
N GLU A 65 -4.11 6.70 8.05
CA GLU A 65 -3.73 5.30 8.15
C GLU A 65 -4.83 4.53 8.90
N VAL A 66 -5.30 3.41 8.35
CA VAL A 66 -6.24 2.51 9.02
C VAL A 66 -5.52 1.27 9.54
N LEU A 67 -5.78 0.91 10.80
CA LEU A 67 -5.27 -0.30 11.46
C LEU A 67 -6.18 -0.74 12.60
N LEU A 68 -5.88 -1.88 13.22
CA LEU A 68 -6.55 -2.32 14.44
C LEU A 68 -5.87 -1.73 15.67
N VAL A 69 -6.67 -1.30 16.64
CA VAL A 69 -6.22 -0.86 17.96
C VAL A 69 -6.85 -1.75 19.01
N ASP A 70 -6.04 -2.21 19.94
CA ASP A 70 -6.52 -2.94 21.13
C ASP A 70 -7.29 -1.97 22.04
N THR A 71 -8.54 -2.31 22.37
CA THR A 71 -9.43 -1.40 23.11
C THR A 71 -9.13 -1.31 24.60
N ALA A 72 -8.43 -2.29 25.16
CA ALA A 72 -8.06 -2.30 26.57
C ALA A 72 -6.80 -1.46 26.82
N THR A 73 -5.85 -1.49 25.89
CA THR A 73 -4.54 -0.83 26.02
C THR A 73 -4.43 0.45 25.18
N GLY A 74 -5.30 0.64 24.18
CA GLY A 74 -5.18 1.71 23.18
C GLY A 74 -3.99 1.54 22.23
N LYS A 75 -3.31 0.39 22.28
CA LYS A 75 -2.08 0.15 21.50
C LYS A 75 -2.41 -0.21 20.04
N PRO A 76 -1.76 0.43 19.06
CA PRO A 76 -1.74 -0.02 17.68
C PRO A 76 -1.31 -1.49 17.55
N LEU A 77 -2.10 -2.30 16.85
CA LEU A 77 -1.74 -3.67 16.51
C LEU A 77 -0.91 -3.73 15.22
N PRO A 78 -0.04 -4.76 15.05
CA PRO A 78 0.83 -4.87 13.88
C PRO A 78 0.08 -4.96 12.54
N PHE A 79 0.77 -4.66 11.45
CA PHE A 79 0.22 -4.73 10.10
C PHE A 79 -0.33 -6.11 9.71
N GLY A 80 -1.31 -6.10 8.82
CA GLY A 80 -1.92 -7.29 8.27
C GLY A 80 -2.91 -7.97 9.21
N THR A 81 -3.23 -7.35 10.35
CA THR A 81 -4.29 -7.77 11.29
C THR A 81 -5.70 -7.39 10.82
N LEU A 82 -5.82 -6.44 9.88
CA LEU A 82 -7.08 -6.01 9.25
C LEU A 82 -7.74 -7.04 8.33
N GLY A 83 -7.10 -8.17 8.03
CA GLY A 83 -7.71 -9.22 7.19
C GLY A 83 -8.89 -9.90 7.91
N VAL A 84 -9.94 -10.25 7.15
CA VAL A 84 -11.20 -10.84 7.66
C VAL A 84 -10.95 -11.95 8.71
N HIS A 85 -10.14 -12.95 8.36
CA HIS A 85 -9.82 -14.10 9.23
C HIS A 85 -8.91 -13.78 10.43
N LYS A 86 -8.30 -12.60 10.45
CA LYS A 86 -7.38 -12.17 11.52
C LYS A 86 -8.07 -11.25 12.52
N LYS A 87 -9.10 -10.49 12.11
CA LYS A 87 -9.94 -9.69 13.01
C LYS A 87 -10.63 -10.57 14.07
N GLU A 88 -11.10 -11.76 13.68
CA GLU A 88 -11.71 -12.75 14.59
C GLU A 88 -10.75 -13.22 15.71
N LYS A 89 -9.43 -13.14 15.49
CA LYS A 89 -8.43 -13.51 16.51
C LYS A 89 -8.24 -12.44 17.59
N PHE A 90 -8.76 -11.23 17.38
CA PHE A 90 -8.63 -10.10 18.30
C PHE A 90 -10.00 -9.58 18.72
N ALA A 91 -10.65 -10.30 19.64
CA ALA A 91 -11.99 -9.95 20.14
C ALA A 91 -12.08 -8.52 20.73
N ASN A 92 -10.97 -8.02 21.29
CA ASN A 92 -10.86 -6.69 21.89
C ASN A 92 -10.16 -5.68 20.97
N ALA A 93 -10.29 -5.80 19.64
CA ALA A 93 -9.68 -4.86 18.71
C ALA A 93 -10.72 -4.17 17.82
N LEU A 94 -10.56 -2.85 17.66
CA LEU A 94 -11.40 -2.04 16.79
C LEU A 94 -10.59 -1.43 15.65
N VAL A 95 -11.25 -1.23 14.52
CA VAL A 95 -10.69 -0.48 13.40
C VAL A 95 -10.58 0.98 13.82
N CYS A 96 -9.37 1.51 13.77
CA CYS A 96 -9.05 2.89 14.09
C CYS A 96 -8.43 3.60 12.87
N LEU A 97 -8.89 4.82 12.63
CA LEU A 97 -8.39 5.72 11.61
C LEU A 97 -7.49 6.78 12.28
N PHE A 98 -6.21 6.80 11.92
CA PHE A 98 -5.26 7.83 12.34
C PHE A 98 -5.13 8.87 11.24
N VAL A 99 -5.80 10.01 11.41
CA VAL A 99 -5.85 11.10 10.43
C VAL A 99 -4.60 11.95 10.54
N PHE A 100 -3.90 12.14 9.43
CA PHE A 100 -2.62 12.86 9.42
C PHE A 100 -2.54 14.04 8.47
N ASP A 101 -3.45 14.16 7.49
CA ASP A 101 -3.52 15.32 6.60
C ASP A 101 -4.96 15.58 6.14
N CYS A 102 -5.23 16.81 5.70
CA CYS A 102 -6.51 17.26 5.17
C CYS A 102 -6.28 18.00 3.86
N LEU A 103 -6.85 17.49 2.77
CA LEU A 103 -6.64 18.00 1.41
C LEU A 103 -7.78 18.90 0.95
N LEU A 104 -8.96 18.71 1.53
CA LEU A 104 -10.15 19.49 1.23
C LEU A 104 -11.03 19.56 2.48
N PHE A 105 -11.57 20.74 2.78
CA PHE A 105 -12.52 20.91 3.87
C PHE A 105 -13.61 21.94 3.50
N ASN A 106 -14.87 21.52 3.58
CA ASN A 106 -16.08 22.25 3.19
C ASN A 106 -15.95 22.99 1.84
N GLY A 107 -15.59 22.24 0.80
CA GLY A 107 -15.41 22.76 -0.57
C GLY A 107 -14.12 23.57 -0.79
N LYS A 108 -13.32 23.85 0.25
CA LYS A 108 -12.04 24.56 0.12
C LYS A 108 -10.91 23.58 -0.09
N CYS A 109 -10.23 23.68 -1.23
CA CYS A 109 -9.02 22.92 -1.52
C CYS A 109 -7.85 23.45 -0.66
N LEU A 110 -7.13 22.53 -0.01
CA LEU A 110 -6.04 22.84 0.91
C LEU A 110 -4.67 22.40 0.39
N VAL A 111 -4.59 21.77 -0.79
CA VAL A 111 -3.34 21.18 -1.30
C VAL A 111 -2.19 22.17 -1.43
N ASP A 112 -2.50 23.42 -1.81
CA ASP A 112 -1.51 24.50 -1.95
C ASP A 112 -1.20 25.22 -0.63
N ARG A 113 -1.86 24.84 0.47
CA ARG A 113 -1.63 25.40 1.80
C ARG A 113 -0.45 24.71 2.48
N PRO A 114 0.36 25.43 3.27
CA PRO A 114 1.38 24.84 4.14
C PRO A 114 0.81 23.75 5.07
N LEU A 115 1.59 22.71 5.36
CA LEU A 115 1.19 21.61 6.23
C LEU A 115 0.71 22.09 7.60
N ARG A 116 1.34 23.12 8.18
CA ARG A 116 0.88 23.71 9.45
C ARG A 116 -0.56 24.22 9.40
N GLU A 117 -1.00 24.80 8.28
CA GLU A 117 -2.36 25.32 8.10
C GLU A 117 -3.34 24.16 7.95
N ARG A 118 -2.99 23.15 7.15
CA ARG A 118 -3.81 21.94 6.97
C ARG A 118 -3.99 21.18 8.29
N ARG A 119 -2.92 21.11 9.10
CA ARG A 119 -2.95 20.48 10.42
C ARG A 119 -3.81 21.26 11.41
N LYS A 120 -3.71 22.59 11.44
CA LYS A 120 -4.56 23.43 12.27
C LYS A 120 -6.04 23.23 11.97
N ILE A 121 -6.41 23.10 10.69
CA ILE A 121 -7.79 22.79 10.29
C ILE A 121 -8.27 21.46 10.89
N LEU A 122 -7.42 20.42 10.88
CA LEU A 122 -7.75 19.16 11.54
C LEU A 122 -7.95 19.34 13.04
N GLU A 123 -7.03 20.02 13.72
CA GLU A 123 -7.07 20.23 15.17
C GLU A 123 -8.29 21.04 15.64
N GLU A 124 -8.76 21.99 14.82
CA GLU A 124 -9.92 22.84 15.14
C GLU A 124 -11.27 22.20 14.78
N ASN A 125 -11.31 21.21 13.88
CA ASN A 125 -12.55 20.67 13.32
C ASN A 125 -12.75 19.16 13.53
N MET A 126 -11.79 18.49 14.16
CA MET A 126 -11.87 17.06 14.45
C MET A 126 -12.05 16.81 15.94
N ASP A 127 -13.14 16.12 16.27
CA ASP A 127 -13.38 15.53 17.59
C ASP A 127 -12.84 14.09 17.58
N GLU A 128 -11.79 13.83 18.33
CA GLU A 128 -11.23 12.48 18.44
C GLU A 128 -12.24 11.51 19.09
N ILE A 129 -12.48 10.38 18.43
CA ILE A 129 -13.27 9.28 18.95
C ILE A 129 -12.30 8.19 19.42
N PRO A 130 -12.21 7.93 20.74
CA PRO A 130 -11.28 6.95 21.30
C PRO A 130 -11.30 5.61 20.55
N ASN A 131 -10.11 5.11 20.22
CA ASN A 131 -9.89 3.83 19.52
C ASN A 131 -10.59 3.70 18.15
N ARG A 132 -11.11 4.80 17.57
CA ARG A 132 -11.87 4.77 16.31
C ARG A 132 -11.44 5.81 15.29
N VAL A 133 -11.34 7.08 15.68
CA VAL A 133 -10.89 8.17 14.81
C VAL A 133 -10.01 9.09 15.65
N LEU A 134 -8.70 9.04 15.43
CA LEU A 134 -7.71 9.75 16.21
C LEU A 134 -6.86 10.61 15.29
N LEU A 135 -6.36 11.74 15.79
CA LEU A 135 -5.30 12.46 15.08
C LEU A 135 -4.01 11.67 15.25
N SER A 136 -3.19 11.66 14.19
CA SER A 136 -1.87 11.07 14.30
C SER A 136 -1.01 11.81 15.32
N ASN A 137 -0.35 11.07 16.20
CA ASN A 137 0.51 11.65 17.24
C ASN A 137 1.78 12.24 16.59
N TYR A 138 2.12 13.48 16.95
CA TYR A 138 3.29 14.17 16.43
C TYR A 138 4.00 15.03 17.49
N GLN A 139 5.25 15.41 17.21
CA GLN A 139 5.98 16.47 17.89
C GLN A 139 6.43 17.54 16.92
N LEU A 140 6.30 18.80 17.33
CA LEU A 140 7.00 19.91 16.69
C LEU A 140 8.48 19.86 17.09
N ILE A 141 9.36 19.78 16.10
CA ILE A 141 10.81 19.87 16.25
C ILE A 141 11.27 21.19 15.62
N LYS A 142 11.70 22.13 16.45
CA LYS A 142 12.24 23.43 16.03
C LYS A 142 13.71 23.29 15.63
N HIS A 143 14.22 24.29 14.90
CA HIS A 143 15.63 24.30 14.52
C HIS A 143 16.54 24.32 15.76
N GLY A 144 17.54 23.43 15.80
CA GLY A 144 18.44 23.24 16.95
C GLY A 144 18.05 22.10 17.90
N GLU A 145 16.80 21.65 17.92
CA GLU A 145 16.29 20.57 18.78
C GLU A 145 16.64 19.14 18.27
N ASN A 146 17.90 18.89 17.90
CA ASN A 146 18.30 17.60 17.35
C ASN A 146 18.16 16.46 18.38
N ASP A 147 18.40 16.74 19.66
CA ASP A 147 18.35 15.71 20.69
C ASP A 147 16.91 15.29 20.96
N LYS A 148 15.95 16.21 20.91
CA LYS A 148 14.51 15.90 20.96
C LYS A 148 14.09 14.95 19.84
N LEU A 149 14.57 15.18 18.61
CA LEU A 149 14.32 14.29 17.48
C LEU A 149 14.96 12.91 17.70
N LYS A 150 16.19 12.84 18.21
CA LYS A 150 16.83 11.55 18.53
C LYS A 150 16.03 10.79 19.58
N THR A 151 15.63 11.43 20.67
CA THR A 151 14.80 10.81 21.71
C THR A 151 13.50 10.25 21.13
N MET A 152 12.82 11.01 20.28
CA MET A 152 11.63 10.55 19.57
C MET A 152 11.90 9.31 18.69
N ILE A 153 13.00 9.29 17.95
CA ILE A 153 13.38 8.16 17.10
C ILE A 153 13.60 6.90 17.95
N TRP A 154 14.37 7.02 19.03
CA TRP A 154 14.67 5.90 19.91
C TRP A 154 13.44 5.37 20.61
N LYS A 155 12.61 6.27 21.15
CA LYS A 155 11.35 5.91 21.78
C LYS A 155 10.39 5.19 20.82
N ALA A 156 10.33 5.62 19.55
CA ALA A 156 9.52 4.93 18.54
C ALA A 156 10.02 3.49 18.29
N ILE A 157 11.33 3.28 18.31
CA ILE A 157 11.94 1.96 18.14
C ILE A 157 11.72 1.08 19.38
N ASP A 158 11.94 1.62 20.57
CA ASP A 158 11.77 0.91 21.85
C ASP A 158 10.31 0.47 22.08
N GLU A 159 9.35 1.27 21.63
CA GLU A 159 7.92 0.92 21.69
C GLU A 159 7.48 -0.08 20.61
N GLY A 160 8.39 -0.46 19.70
CA GLY A 160 8.13 -1.37 18.59
C GLY A 160 7.26 -0.75 17.48
N LEU A 161 7.26 0.57 17.33
CA LEU A 161 6.60 1.26 16.22
C LEU A 161 7.47 1.17 14.97
N GLU A 162 6.87 1.31 13.78
CA GLU A 162 7.63 1.21 12.52
C GLU A 162 8.68 2.32 12.36
N GLY A 163 8.47 3.45 13.04
CA GLY A 163 9.37 4.60 13.08
C GLY A 163 8.61 5.91 13.05
N LEU A 164 9.19 6.91 12.36
CA LEU A 164 8.65 8.26 12.27
C LEU A 164 8.56 8.76 10.83
N VAL A 165 7.63 9.68 10.59
CA VAL A 165 7.53 10.48 9.37
C VAL A 165 7.84 11.92 9.70
N LEU A 166 8.88 12.47 9.08
CA LEU A 166 9.29 13.87 9.24
C LEU A 166 8.71 14.68 8.09
N LYS A 167 7.96 15.73 8.43
CA LYS A 167 7.25 16.58 7.50
C LYS A 167 7.61 18.03 7.73
N ASP A 168 8.05 18.74 6.69
CA ASP A 168 8.34 20.18 6.77
C ASP A 168 7.03 20.96 6.97
N LEU A 169 7.05 21.92 7.91
CA LEU A 169 5.90 22.75 8.26
C LEU A 169 5.37 23.56 7.08
N GLU A 170 6.28 24.02 6.22
CA GLU A 170 5.94 24.85 5.05
C GLU A 170 5.70 24.02 3.79
N SER A 171 5.70 22.68 3.89
CA SER A 171 5.45 21.84 2.72
C SER A 171 3.99 21.87 2.28
N ILE A 172 3.78 22.15 1.00
CA ILE A 172 2.50 21.96 0.33
C ILE A 172 2.28 20.48 0.01
N TYR A 173 1.04 20.09 -0.30
CA TYR A 173 0.71 18.74 -0.71
C TYR A 173 0.79 18.61 -2.23
N GLU A 174 1.84 17.97 -2.74
CA GLU A 174 2.02 17.73 -4.16
C GLU A 174 1.72 16.26 -4.52
N PRO A 175 0.60 15.95 -5.20
CA PRO A 175 0.25 14.59 -5.58
C PRO A 175 1.36 13.93 -6.41
N GLY A 176 1.72 12.70 -6.04
CA GLY A 176 2.72 11.90 -6.76
C GLY A 176 4.18 12.27 -6.48
N LYS A 177 4.46 13.35 -5.74
CA LYS A 177 5.83 13.69 -5.30
C LYS A 177 6.15 13.13 -3.92
N ARG A 178 7.44 13.08 -3.59
CA ARG A 178 7.97 12.48 -2.35
C ARG A 178 8.70 13.53 -1.52
N HIS A 179 7.96 14.27 -0.70
CA HIS A 179 8.52 15.32 0.18
C HIS A 179 8.81 14.83 1.60
N TRP A 180 8.01 13.89 2.12
CA TRP A 180 8.14 13.45 3.50
C TRP A 180 9.24 12.40 3.67
N LEU A 181 10.02 12.57 4.73
CA LEU A 181 11.12 11.69 5.09
C LEU A 181 10.61 10.63 6.07
N LYS A 182 11.06 9.40 5.90
CA LYS A 182 10.70 8.27 6.77
C LYS A 182 11.95 7.87 7.51
N VAL A 183 11.89 7.84 8.83
CA VAL A 183 12.94 7.32 9.69
C VAL A 183 12.43 5.99 10.23
N LYS A 184 13.20 4.93 10.05
CA LYS A 184 12.87 3.58 10.47
C LYS A 184 14.09 2.93 11.10
N LYS A 185 13.88 1.90 11.92
CA LYS A 185 14.96 1.11 12.54
C LYS A 185 15.99 0.65 11.50
N ASP A 186 15.53 0.18 10.33
CA ASP A 186 16.39 -0.33 9.25
C ASP A 186 17.22 0.74 8.51
N TYR A 187 16.97 2.03 8.76
CA TYR A 187 17.72 3.13 8.14
C TYR A 187 18.77 3.74 9.07
N LEU A 188 18.78 3.37 10.34
CA LEU A 188 19.72 3.90 11.32
C LEU A 188 21.03 3.12 11.28
N GLU A 189 22.12 3.83 11.55
CA GLU A 189 23.49 3.29 11.58
C GLU A 189 23.88 2.49 10.34
N GLU A 190 23.55 3.00 9.15
CA GLU A 190 23.84 2.31 7.87
C GLU A 190 23.18 0.93 7.74
N GLY A 191 22.08 0.69 8.48
CA GLY A 191 21.37 -0.58 8.49
C GLY A 191 21.89 -1.60 9.50
N LYS A 192 22.87 -1.23 10.34
CA LYS A 192 23.39 -2.10 11.42
C LYS A 192 22.34 -2.46 12.47
N MET A 193 21.34 -1.60 12.65
CA MET A 193 20.24 -1.81 13.57
C MET A 193 19.11 -2.66 12.97
N ALA A 194 19.22 -3.07 11.71
CA ALA A 194 18.25 -3.95 11.07
C ALA A 194 18.50 -5.39 11.47
N ASP A 195 17.42 -6.15 11.67
CA ASP A 195 17.53 -7.56 11.99
C ASP A 195 18.08 -8.33 10.77
N THR A 196 19.23 -8.98 10.95
CA THR A 196 19.91 -9.74 9.90
C THR A 196 20.06 -11.20 10.26
N ALA A 197 19.92 -12.08 9.28
CA ALA A 197 20.28 -13.49 9.40
C ALA A 197 21.09 -13.94 8.18
N ASP A 198 22.10 -14.78 8.40
CA ASP A 198 22.88 -15.39 7.33
C ASP A 198 22.17 -16.67 6.89
N LEU A 199 21.45 -16.60 5.77
CA LEU A 199 20.56 -17.66 5.30
C LEU A 199 21.12 -18.37 4.06
N ILE A 200 20.77 -19.64 3.93
CA ILE A 200 21.22 -20.56 2.88
C ILE A 200 20.24 -20.47 1.70
N VAL A 201 20.76 -20.39 0.47
CA VAL A 201 19.93 -20.46 -0.75
C VAL A 201 19.52 -21.92 -1.00
N LEU A 202 18.26 -22.25 -0.71
CA LEU A 202 17.73 -23.62 -0.86
C LEU A 202 17.12 -23.86 -2.24
N GLY A 203 16.59 -22.80 -2.88
CA GLY A 203 15.94 -22.89 -4.18
C GLY A 203 15.66 -21.52 -4.79
N ALA A 204 15.02 -21.51 -5.96
CA ALA A 204 14.73 -20.29 -6.68
C ALA A 204 13.43 -20.34 -7.48
N TYR A 205 12.88 -19.16 -7.77
CA TYR A 205 11.72 -18.94 -8.62
C TYR A 205 12.10 -18.06 -9.80
N TYR A 206 11.39 -18.27 -10.91
CA TYR A 206 11.48 -17.34 -12.03
C TYR A 206 10.99 -15.94 -11.63
N GLY A 207 11.64 -14.93 -12.21
CA GLY A 207 11.12 -13.58 -12.18
C GLY A 207 9.88 -13.37 -13.03
N THR A 208 9.24 -12.23 -12.82
CA THR A 208 8.14 -11.75 -13.66
C THR A 208 8.62 -10.56 -14.51
N GLY A 209 7.90 -10.28 -15.61
CA GLY A 209 8.20 -9.14 -16.49
C GLY A 209 9.58 -9.23 -17.14
N SER A 210 10.39 -8.18 -17.01
CA SER A 210 11.74 -8.10 -17.59
C SER A 210 12.75 -9.10 -17.01
N LYS A 211 12.41 -9.74 -15.88
CA LYS A 211 13.20 -10.83 -15.27
C LYS A 211 12.59 -12.21 -15.54
N GLY A 212 11.57 -12.28 -16.41
CA GLY A 212 10.99 -13.53 -16.88
C GLY A 212 12.04 -14.39 -17.58
N GLY A 213 12.21 -15.62 -17.09
CA GLY A 213 13.21 -16.57 -17.59
C GLY A 213 14.52 -16.64 -16.79
N MET A 214 14.74 -15.75 -15.82
CA MET A 214 15.86 -15.84 -14.88
C MET A 214 15.38 -16.18 -13.47
N MET A 215 16.21 -16.87 -12.69
CA MET A 215 16.03 -17.02 -11.25
C MET A 215 16.21 -15.64 -10.61
N SER A 216 15.15 -15.08 -10.04
CA SER A 216 15.20 -13.73 -9.46
C SER A 216 14.65 -13.61 -8.05
N VAL A 217 13.97 -14.65 -7.58
CA VAL A 217 13.50 -14.77 -6.21
C VAL A 217 14.08 -16.06 -5.68
N PHE A 218 14.68 -16.03 -4.49
CA PHE A 218 15.38 -17.16 -3.89
C PHE A 218 14.67 -17.58 -2.62
N LEU A 219 14.51 -18.89 -2.44
CA LEU A 219 13.99 -19.50 -1.22
C LEU A 219 15.16 -19.65 -0.25
N MET A 220 15.08 -18.91 0.85
CA MET A 220 16.13 -18.84 1.87
C MET A 220 15.76 -19.71 3.07
N GLY A 221 16.75 -20.33 3.70
CA GLY A 221 16.52 -21.18 4.87
C GLY A 221 17.71 -21.34 5.79
N VAL A 222 17.51 -22.15 6.82
CA VAL A 222 18.50 -22.50 7.85
C VAL A 222 18.66 -24.01 7.93
N TYR A 223 19.79 -24.46 8.48
CA TYR A 223 20.04 -25.86 8.74
C TYR A 223 19.61 -26.23 10.18
N ASP A 224 18.92 -27.35 10.32
CA ASP A 224 18.56 -27.97 11.59
C ASP A 224 19.43 -29.21 11.82
N ALA A 225 20.39 -29.10 12.73
CA ALA A 225 21.33 -30.16 13.03
C ALA A 225 20.71 -31.35 13.77
N VAL A 226 19.56 -31.18 14.43
CA VAL A 226 18.89 -32.25 15.19
C VAL A 226 18.22 -33.23 14.24
N TYR A 227 17.57 -32.70 13.20
CA TYR A 227 16.81 -33.49 12.24
C TYR A 227 17.54 -33.70 10.90
N ASP A 228 18.73 -33.13 10.72
CA ASP A 228 19.53 -33.14 9.48
C ASP A 228 18.71 -32.69 8.26
N VAL A 229 17.98 -31.58 8.42
CA VAL A 229 17.12 -31.00 7.37
C VAL A 229 17.28 -29.50 7.27
N PHE A 230 16.98 -28.97 6.10
CA PHE A 230 16.96 -27.54 5.80
C PHE A 230 15.53 -27.02 5.89
N LEU A 231 15.34 -25.97 6.69
CA LEU A 231 14.05 -25.35 6.98
C LEU A 231 13.93 -24.01 6.27
N THR A 232 12.78 -23.74 5.67
CA THR A 232 12.51 -22.50 4.94
C THR A 232 12.20 -21.36 5.91
N VAL A 233 12.74 -20.17 5.62
CA VAL A 233 12.57 -18.95 6.42
C VAL A 233 11.87 -17.84 5.62
N THR A 234 12.32 -17.56 4.40
CA THR A 234 11.76 -16.45 3.61
C THR A 234 12.00 -16.59 2.11
N LYS A 235 11.24 -15.85 1.29
CA LYS A 235 11.53 -15.64 -0.13
C LYS A 235 12.14 -14.26 -0.31
N CYS A 236 13.30 -14.17 -0.96
CA CYS A 236 14.00 -12.91 -1.18
C CYS A 236 14.28 -12.67 -2.66
N GLY A 237 13.81 -11.55 -3.21
CA GLY A 237 14.08 -11.15 -4.60
C GLY A 237 14.62 -9.73 -4.76
N ASN A 238 14.84 -9.02 -3.65
CA ASN A 238 15.36 -7.65 -3.62
C ASN A 238 16.79 -7.66 -3.09
N GLY A 239 17.60 -6.66 -3.46
CA GLY A 239 18.97 -6.48 -2.94
C GLY A 239 20.07 -6.69 -3.98
N HIS A 240 19.75 -7.31 -5.12
CA HIS A 240 20.68 -7.44 -6.25
C HIS A 240 20.35 -6.46 -7.37
N ASP A 241 21.37 -5.81 -7.90
CA ASP A 241 21.26 -5.13 -9.19
C ASP A 241 21.21 -6.15 -10.34
N ASP A 242 20.87 -5.68 -11.55
CA ASP A 242 20.65 -6.58 -12.68
C ASP A 242 21.94 -7.29 -13.13
N ALA A 243 23.11 -6.65 -12.97
CA ALA A 243 24.41 -7.24 -13.28
C ALA A 243 24.78 -8.37 -12.31
N THR A 244 24.60 -8.14 -11.02
CA THR A 244 24.82 -9.13 -9.96
C THR A 244 23.85 -10.30 -10.11
N LEU A 245 22.58 -10.02 -10.42
CA LEU A 245 21.60 -11.08 -10.61
C LEU A 245 21.93 -11.98 -11.81
N LYS A 246 22.42 -11.40 -12.90
CA LYS A 246 22.91 -12.17 -14.05
C LYS A 246 24.08 -13.08 -13.67
N ARG A 247 25.08 -12.54 -12.95
CA ARG A 247 26.23 -13.32 -12.44
C ARG A 247 25.78 -14.47 -11.53
N ILE A 248 24.84 -14.21 -10.62
CA ILE A 248 24.27 -15.23 -9.73
C ILE A 248 23.60 -16.33 -10.55
N ASN A 249 22.83 -15.98 -11.58
CA ASN A 249 22.21 -16.97 -12.45
C ASN A 249 23.26 -17.84 -13.17
N GLU A 250 24.32 -17.25 -13.72
CA GLU A 250 25.41 -17.99 -14.36
C GLU A 250 26.09 -18.96 -13.39
N GLN A 251 26.28 -18.56 -12.13
CA GLN A 251 26.92 -19.38 -11.10
C GLN A 251 26.01 -20.46 -10.51
N LEU A 252 24.71 -20.18 -10.35
CA LEU A 252 23.76 -21.09 -9.69
C LEU A 252 23.07 -22.05 -10.67
N SER A 253 22.89 -21.68 -11.93
CA SER A 253 22.26 -22.55 -12.94
C SER A 253 22.84 -23.97 -12.98
N PRO A 254 24.18 -24.20 -12.95
CA PRO A 254 24.73 -25.56 -12.96
C PRO A 254 24.54 -26.32 -11.64
N LYS A 255 24.15 -25.65 -10.56
CA LYS A 255 23.93 -26.25 -9.22
C LYS A 255 22.44 -26.40 -8.89
N MET A 256 21.56 -26.01 -9.79
CA MET A 256 20.12 -25.90 -9.55
C MET A 256 19.37 -26.87 -10.45
N ARG A 257 18.57 -27.73 -9.83
CA ARG A 257 17.67 -28.65 -10.51
C ARG A 257 16.28 -28.08 -10.60
N LYS A 258 15.74 -28.03 -11.82
CA LYS A 258 14.37 -27.60 -12.07
C LYS A 258 13.39 -28.69 -11.60
N ILE A 259 12.45 -28.30 -10.73
CA ILE A 259 11.37 -29.18 -10.25
C ILE A 259 9.98 -28.65 -10.64
N GLY A 260 9.88 -27.45 -11.21
CA GLY A 260 8.63 -26.94 -11.77
C GLY A 260 7.50 -26.73 -10.74
N ARG A 261 7.84 -26.45 -9.48
CA ARG A 261 6.92 -26.33 -8.35
C ARG A 261 6.16 -27.61 -8.00
N ASP A 262 6.64 -28.75 -8.47
CA ASP A 262 6.11 -30.04 -8.07
C ASP A 262 6.60 -30.39 -6.65
N TYR A 263 5.63 -30.59 -5.75
CA TYR A 263 5.90 -30.93 -4.36
C TYR A 263 6.52 -32.32 -4.21
N ASP A 264 6.12 -33.27 -5.06
CA ASP A 264 6.58 -34.66 -4.97
C ASP A 264 8.01 -34.81 -5.49
N SER A 265 8.49 -33.81 -6.26
CA SER A 265 9.87 -33.68 -6.72
C SER A 265 10.81 -33.00 -5.70
N LEU A 266 10.32 -32.61 -4.52
CA LEU A 266 11.16 -32.01 -3.48
C LEU A 266 12.12 -33.04 -2.86
N PRO A 267 13.42 -32.70 -2.71
CA PRO A 267 14.35 -33.55 -1.98
C PRO A 267 13.97 -33.73 -0.50
N HIS A 268 14.28 -34.90 0.06
CA HIS A 268 14.02 -35.19 1.48
C HIS A 268 14.78 -34.29 2.46
N TRP A 269 15.90 -33.69 2.03
CA TRP A 269 16.70 -32.81 2.88
C TRP A 269 16.06 -31.43 3.10
N ILE A 270 15.02 -31.04 2.33
CA ILE A 270 14.32 -29.76 2.52
C ILE A 270 12.92 -29.97 3.06
N LYS A 271 12.60 -29.30 4.17
CA LYS A 271 11.23 -29.20 4.68
C LYS A 271 10.60 -27.91 4.17
N CYS A 272 9.70 -28.02 3.20
CA CYS A 272 9.04 -26.88 2.56
C CYS A 272 7.52 -27.09 2.56
N SER A 273 6.73 -26.04 2.73
CA SER A 273 5.28 -26.11 2.57
C SER A 273 4.88 -26.13 1.08
N ARG A 274 3.70 -26.68 0.78
CA ARG A 274 3.17 -26.77 -0.60
C ARG A 274 3.01 -25.41 -1.29
N SER A 275 2.76 -24.33 -0.54
CA SER A 275 2.65 -22.97 -1.08
C SER A 275 4.00 -22.33 -1.44
N LEU A 276 5.11 -22.93 -0.97
CA LEU A 276 6.46 -22.40 -1.13
C LEU A 276 7.33 -23.25 -2.06
N VAL A 277 6.81 -24.30 -2.70
CA VAL A 277 7.63 -25.13 -3.60
C VAL A 277 8.25 -24.25 -4.71
N PRO A 278 9.58 -24.24 -4.85
CA PRO A 278 10.27 -23.39 -5.83
C PRO A 278 10.24 -23.98 -7.24
N ASP A 279 10.59 -23.15 -8.23
CA ASP A 279 10.78 -23.61 -9.61
C ASP A 279 12.05 -24.48 -9.73
N PHE A 280 13.06 -24.15 -8.91
CA PHE A 280 14.34 -24.81 -8.83
C PHE A 280 14.74 -25.08 -7.38
N VAL A 281 15.46 -26.18 -7.15
CA VAL A 281 16.07 -26.52 -5.87
C VAL A 281 17.55 -26.75 -6.10
N ILE A 282 18.39 -26.37 -5.15
CA ILE A 282 19.82 -26.65 -5.26
C ILE A 282 20.07 -28.15 -5.21
N ASP A 283 21.01 -28.69 -5.99
CA ASP A 283 21.28 -30.13 -6.01
C ASP A 283 21.88 -30.64 -4.69
N ASP A 284 22.90 -29.92 -4.21
CA ASP A 284 23.57 -30.20 -2.95
C ASP A 284 23.46 -28.98 -2.03
N PRO A 285 22.66 -29.04 -0.94
CA PRO A 285 22.50 -27.92 -0.03
C PRO A 285 23.81 -27.57 0.71
N LYS A 286 24.78 -28.49 0.76
CA LYS A 286 26.11 -28.23 1.35
C LYS A 286 26.99 -27.37 0.45
N GLN A 287 26.63 -27.19 -0.82
CA GLN A 287 27.28 -26.29 -1.77
C GLN A 287 26.50 -25.00 -2.01
N ALA A 288 25.42 -24.79 -1.24
CA ALA A 288 24.60 -23.60 -1.34
C ALA A 288 25.36 -22.36 -0.85
N PRO A 289 25.25 -21.24 -1.59
CA PRO A 289 25.76 -19.98 -1.09
C PRO A 289 24.93 -19.51 0.11
N VAL A 290 25.59 -18.79 1.00
CA VAL A 290 24.99 -18.13 2.15
C VAL A 290 24.90 -16.65 1.86
N TRP A 291 23.74 -16.05 2.10
CA TRP A 291 23.51 -14.62 1.94
C TRP A 291 23.02 -14.01 3.24
N GLU A 292 23.53 -12.83 3.55
CA GLU A 292 23.04 -12.01 4.64
C GLU A 292 21.74 -11.35 4.21
N ILE A 293 20.65 -11.74 4.88
CA ILE A 293 19.31 -11.24 4.63
C ILE A 293 18.93 -10.28 5.74
N THR A 294 18.65 -9.04 5.36
CA THR A 294 18.13 -8.01 6.26
C THR A 294 16.62 -7.90 6.09
N GLY A 295 15.90 -7.75 7.19
CA GLY A 295 14.46 -7.43 7.19
C GLY A 295 14.13 -6.22 8.04
N ALA A 296 12.85 -5.82 7.96
CA ALA A 296 12.31 -4.84 8.90
C ALA A 296 12.15 -5.43 10.31
N GLU A 297 11.74 -6.69 10.38
CA GLU A 297 11.54 -7.44 11.62
C GLU A 297 11.49 -8.95 11.31
N PHE A 298 11.74 -9.77 12.32
CA PHE A 298 11.33 -11.17 12.28
C PHE A 298 9.85 -11.31 12.68
N SER A 299 9.12 -12.18 11.99
CA SER A 299 7.67 -12.34 12.11
C SER A 299 7.29 -13.82 12.17
N ARG A 300 6.06 -14.13 12.62
CA ARG A 300 5.51 -15.49 12.53
C ARG A 300 4.84 -15.71 11.18
N SER A 301 5.06 -16.87 10.59
CA SER A 301 4.46 -17.29 9.32
C SER A 301 4.05 -18.76 9.37
N ASP A 302 2.80 -19.02 8.99
CA ASP A 302 2.26 -20.38 8.90
C ASP A 302 2.81 -21.16 7.68
N ASN A 303 3.40 -20.44 6.71
CA ASN A 303 3.93 -21.04 5.49
C ASN A 303 5.38 -21.52 5.65
N HIS A 304 6.17 -20.90 6.53
CA HIS A 304 7.59 -21.20 6.69
C HIS A 304 7.82 -22.26 7.76
N THR A 305 8.84 -23.09 7.57
CA THR A 305 9.03 -24.33 8.34
C THR A 305 10.06 -24.21 9.46
N ALA A 306 10.86 -23.13 9.47
CA ALA A 306 11.84 -22.83 10.52
C ALA A 306 11.14 -22.32 11.79
N ARG A 307 10.51 -23.21 12.56
CA ARG A 307 9.70 -22.89 13.76
C ARG A 307 8.62 -21.83 13.48
N GLY A 308 8.14 -21.72 12.24
CA GLY A 308 7.21 -20.68 11.82
C GLY A 308 7.77 -19.26 11.88
N ILE A 309 9.11 -19.09 11.86
CA ILE A 309 9.78 -17.79 11.83
C ILE A 309 10.02 -17.38 10.37
N SER A 310 9.79 -16.11 10.05
CA SER A 310 10.07 -15.51 8.76
C SER A 310 10.59 -14.09 8.90
N ILE A 311 11.15 -13.54 7.81
CA ILE A 311 11.68 -12.18 7.77
C ILE A 311 10.74 -11.30 6.93
N ARG A 312 10.29 -10.18 7.50
CA ARG A 312 9.42 -9.22 6.81
C ARG A 312 10.24 -8.25 5.98
N PHE A 313 9.79 -8.00 4.75
CA PHE A 313 10.49 -7.19 3.75
C PHE A 313 11.96 -7.58 3.54
N PRO A 314 12.24 -8.87 3.28
CA PRO A 314 13.61 -9.37 3.17
C PRO A 314 14.33 -8.72 1.98
N ARG A 315 15.59 -8.40 2.19
CA ARG A 315 16.53 -7.91 1.19
C ARG A 315 17.86 -8.61 1.35
N VAL A 316 18.48 -8.96 0.23
CA VAL A 316 19.86 -9.42 0.26
C VAL A 316 20.76 -8.21 0.48
N THR A 317 21.51 -8.21 1.57
CA THR A 317 22.43 -7.13 1.93
C THR A 317 23.84 -7.48 1.51
N LYS A 318 24.24 -8.76 1.70
CA LYS A 318 25.58 -9.24 1.37
C LYS A 318 25.58 -10.69 0.91
N ILE A 319 26.43 -11.00 -0.06
CA ILE A 319 26.78 -12.39 -0.41
C ILE A 319 27.94 -12.80 0.50
N ARG A 320 27.78 -13.87 1.28
CA ARG A 320 28.74 -14.31 2.29
C ARG A 320 29.64 -15.41 1.74
N ASP A 321 30.60 -15.02 0.92
CA ASP A 321 31.63 -15.94 0.40
C ASP A 321 32.53 -16.51 1.52
N ASP A 322 32.50 -15.88 2.71
CA ASP A 322 33.19 -16.32 3.92
C ASP A 322 32.42 -17.36 4.75
N LYS A 323 31.17 -17.68 4.38
CA LYS A 323 30.32 -18.64 5.10
C LYS A 323 29.88 -19.81 4.21
N SER A 324 29.80 -20.98 4.83
CA SER A 324 29.16 -22.17 4.28
C SER A 324 27.84 -22.47 5.01
N TRP A 325 27.08 -23.44 4.49
CA TRP A 325 25.87 -23.97 5.11
C TRP A 325 26.01 -24.31 6.61
N SER A 326 27.19 -24.76 7.05
CA SER A 326 27.45 -25.15 8.45
C SER A 326 27.73 -23.97 9.38
N THR A 327 28.13 -22.82 8.82
CA THR A 327 28.42 -21.56 9.55
C THR A 327 27.34 -20.49 9.33
N ALA A 328 26.34 -20.80 8.51
CA ALA A 328 25.13 -20.01 8.37
C ALA A 328 24.34 -20.02 9.69
N THR A 329 23.40 -19.09 9.82
CA THR A 329 22.50 -19.05 10.98
C THR A 329 21.77 -20.39 11.08
N ASN A 330 21.89 -21.06 12.23
CA ASN A 330 21.17 -22.31 12.49
C ASN A 330 19.79 -22.02 13.10
N ILE A 331 18.97 -23.07 13.27
CA ILE A 331 17.60 -22.92 13.78
C ILE A 331 17.52 -22.30 15.19
N ASP A 332 18.45 -22.63 16.09
CA ASP A 332 18.46 -22.11 17.47
C ASP A 332 18.95 -20.66 17.52
N GLU A 333 19.95 -20.31 16.71
CA GLU A 333 20.37 -18.92 16.52
C GLU A 333 19.24 -18.07 15.92
N LEU A 334 18.49 -18.61 14.94
CA LEU A 334 17.35 -17.92 14.36
C LEU A 334 16.25 -17.65 15.41
N GLU A 335 15.99 -18.60 16.31
CA GLU A 335 15.04 -18.40 17.41
C GLU A 335 15.54 -17.34 18.40
N LYS A 336 16.81 -17.37 18.77
CA LYS A 336 17.42 -16.30 19.60
C LYS A 336 17.29 -14.94 18.93
N LEU A 337 17.60 -14.84 17.63
CA LEU A 337 17.44 -13.60 16.87
C LEU A 337 15.99 -13.13 16.86
N PHE A 338 15.02 -14.04 16.72
CA PHE A 338 13.59 -13.72 16.80
C PHE A 338 13.16 -13.23 18.19
N GLU A 339 13.71 -13.78 19.26
CA GLU A 339 13.42 -13.35 20.64
C GLU A 339 14.09 -12.03 20.98
N THR A 340 15.37 -11.87 20.64
CA THR A 340 16.14 -10.63 20.86
C THR A 340 15.63 -9.48 20.00
N SER A 341 15.20 -9.73 18.76
CA SER A 341 14.56 -8.71 17.90
C SER A 341 13.35 -8.05 18.56
N LYS A 342 12.69 -8.74 19.50
CA LYS A 342 11.56 -8.21 20.28
C LYS A 342 11.98 -7.50 21.57
N GLN A 343 13.22 -7.64 22.03
CA GLN A 343 13.72 -7.06 23.27
C GLN A 343 14.64 -5.85 22.99
N LYS A 344 14.55 -4.88 23.90
CA LYS A 344 14.95 -3.46 23.80
C LYS A 344 16.40 -3.20 23.36
N THR A 345 16.65 -2.00 22.83
CA THR A 345 18.00 -1.48 22.54
C THR A 345 18.75 -1.06 23.82
N ASP A 346 20.03 -1.43 23.93
CA ASP A 346 20.92 -1.08 25.05
C ASP A 346 21.41 0.39 24.98
N ILE A 347 20.53 1.37 25.18
CA ILE A 347 20.91 2.80 25.24
C ILE A 347 20.36 3.45 26.52
N ASP A 348 21.22 4.21 27.19
CA ASP A 348 21.01 4.90 28.47
C ASP A 348 19.75 5.78 28.48
N HIS A 349 18.79 5.41 29.34
CA HIS A 349 17.51 6.09 29.54
C HIS A 349 17.68 7.30 30.47
N SER A 350 18.35 8.36 30.02
CA SER A 350 18.53 9.56 30.86
C SER A 350 17.37 10.58 30.75
N ALA A 351 16.16 10.15 30.39
CA ALA A 351 14.97 11.00 30.38
C ALA A 351 13.72 10.18 30.72
N ASP A 352 13.26 10.29 31.97
CA ASP A 352 12.07 9.67 32.53
C ASP A 352 10.78 10.22 31.88
N ASP A 353 10.46 9.79 30.67
CA ASP A 353 9.12 9.93 30.10
C ASP A 353 8.57 8.53 29.81
N GLU A 354 7.97 7.92 30.84
CA GLU A 354 7.31 6.61 30.77
C GLU A 354 6.05 6.61 29.89
N THR A 355 5.58 7.77 29.43
CA THR A 355 4.33 7.86 28.68
C THR A 355 4.51 7.36 27.25
N PRO A 356 3.79 6.35 26.77
CA PRO A 356 4.00 5.84 25.41
C PRO A 356 3.71 6.89 24.32
N LEU A 357 4.43 6.87 23.20
CA LEU A 357 4.23 7.79 22.07
C LEU A 357 2.82 7.69 21.50
N PHE A 358 2.22 6.50 21.52
CA PHE A 358 0.85 6.27 21.08
C PHE A 358 -0.21 6.75 22.09
N ALA A 359 0.15 7.02 23.35
CA ALA A 359 -0.78 7.46 24.37
C ALA A 359 -1.12 8.95 24.22
N LYS A 360 -2.40 9.29 24.44
CA LYS A 360 -2.88 10.67 24.34
C LYS A 360 -2.25 11.53 25.44
N GLY A 361 -1.54 12.59 25.05
CA GLY A 361 -0.87 13.51 25.98
C GLY A 361 0.56 13.11 26.38
N GLY A 362 1.08 11.96 25.94
CA GLY A 362 2.47 11.52 26.23
C GLY A 362 3.57 12.30 25.53
N ILE A 363 3.19 13.43 24.98
CA ILE A 363 3.96 14.32 24.14
C ILE A 363 3.26 15.67 24.30
N ASN A 364 4.00 16.74 24.60
CA ASN A 364 3.53 18.11 24.81
C ASN A 364 2.57 18.65 23.72
N ASN A 365 1.33 18.17 23.68
CA ASN A 365 0.30 18.56 22.72
C ASN A 365 -0.39 19.87 23.10
N ARG A 366 0.17 20.61 24.07
CA ARG A 366 -0.19 21.99 24.37
C ARG A 366 1.04 22.71 24.90
N SER A 367 1.82 23.33 24.03
CA SER A 367 2.62 24.49 24.43
C SER A 367 1.96 25.72 23.83
N GLU A 368 1.32 26.50 24.71
CA GLU A 368 1.29 27.96 24.71
C GLU A 368 1.89 28.61 23.45
N ASP A 369 1.05 28.97 22.49
CA ASP A 369 1.36 29.98 21.48
C ASP A 369 0.05 30.67 21.06
N SER A 370 -0.71 31.17 22.04
CA SER A 370 -1.63 32.29 21.82
C SER A 370 -0.80 33.57 21.78
N VAL A 371 -0.09 33.81 20.68
CA VAL A 371 0.56 35.10 20.45
C VAL A 371 -0.52 36.08 20.02
N ALA A 372 -0.76 37.03 20.91
CA ALA A 372 -1.58 38.21 20.69
C ALA A 372 -1.16 38.93 19.41
N ILE A 373 -2.09 39.05 18.45
CA ILE A 373 -2.00 40.10 17.43
C ILE A 373 -2.74 41.28 18.02
N SER A 374 -1.95 42.25 18.49
CA SER A 374 -2.43 43.54 18.98
C SER A 374 -3.14 44.32 17.87
N GLU A 375 -4.15 45.04 18.32
CA GLU A 375 -5.08 45.91 17.61
C GLU A 375 -4.42 46.86 16.59
N GLY A 376 -5.09 46.97 15.45
CA GLY A 376 -4.90 48.02 14.45
C GLY A 376 -6.25 48.31 13.81
N VAL A 377 -6.87 49.38 14.29
CA VAL A 377 -8.23 49.87 14.01
C VAL A 377 -8.49 50.11 12.51
N GLY A 378 -9.68 49.73 12.05
CA GLY A 378 -10.20 50.00 10.71
C GLY A 378 -11.71 49.76 10.64
N GLU A 379 -12.44 50.73 11.20
CA GLU A 379 -13.89 50.95 11.24
C GLU A 379 -14.62 50.75 9.89
N LEU A 380 -15.75 50.04 9.88
CA LEU A 380 -16.98 50.54 9.23
C LEU A 380 -18.26 49.77 9.63
N ALA A 381 -19.15 50.52 10.29
CA ALA A 381 -20.62 50.51 10.22
C ALA A 381 -21.42 49.26 10.61
N THR A 382 -21.92 49.35 11.84
CA THR A 382 -23.17 48.80 12.39
C THR A 382 -24.40 49.08 11.52
N LEU A 383 -25.32 48.12 11.50
CA LEU A 383 -26.74 48.35 11.26
C LEU A 383 -27.51 47.53 12.30
N GLU A 384 -28.01 48.24 13.32
CA GLU A 384 -28.87 47.73 14.37
C GLU A 384 -30.29 47.49 13.83
N ARG A 385 -30.92 46.41 14.31
CA ARG A 385 -32.31 46.46 14.80
C ARG A 385 -32.53 45.33 15.81
N SER A 386 -33.03 45.74 16.97
CA SER A 386 -33.37 44.94 18.14
C SER A 386 -34.89 44.64 18.15
N PRO A 387 -35.50 44.15 19.25
CA PRO A 387 -36.02 42.79 19.39
C PRO A 387 -37.55 42.76 19.57
N ASP A 388 -38.17 41.58 19.52
CA ASP A 388 -39.48 41.37 20.14
C ASP A 388 -39.49 40.05 20.92
N GLU A 389 -40.16 40.14 22.05
CA GLU A 389 -40.20 39.21 23.18
C GLU A 389 -41.28 38.11 23.02
N ASP A 390 -41.25 37.21 24.00
CA ASP A 390 -42.38 36.52 24.62
C ASP A 390 -42.76 35.06 24.26
N ASP A 391 -42.73 34.30 25.36
CA ASP A 391 -43.73 33.35 25.87
C ASP A 391 -43.61 31.83 25.66
N ASP A 392 -43.14 31.21 26.77
CA ASP A 392 -43.88 30.30 27.65
C ASP A 392 -44.14 28.82 27.26
N VAL A 393 -43.50 27.95 28.05
CA VAL A 393 -44.08 26.85 28.85
C VAL A 393 -44.99 25.81 28.16
N GLN A 394 -44.61 24.51 28.19
CA GLN A 394 -45.08 23.52 29.19
C GLN A 394 -44.58 22.08 28.93
N ARG A 395 -44.55 21.30 30.02
CA ARG A 395 -44.16 19.88 30.18
C ARG A 395 -45.29 18.89 29.87
N GLY A 396 -44.89 17.63 29.64
CA GLY A 396 -45.66 16.39 29.89
C GLY A 396 -46.27 15.80 28.62
N GLU A 397 -46.43 14.49 28.43
CA GLU A 397 -46.17 13.27 29.19
C GLU A 397 -46.33 12.08 28.20
N SER A 398 -45.82 10.92 28.60
CA SER A 398 -45.84 9.62 27.91
C SER A 398 -47.23 9.00 27.67
N VAL A 399 -47.42 8.24 26.58
CA VAL A 399 -48.25 7.00 26.59
C VAL A 399 -47.90 6.00 25.49
N GLU A 400 -48.10 4.73 25.81
CA GLU A 400 -47.75 3.48 25.15
C GLU A 400 -48.61 3.06 23.93
N ALA A 401 -48.10 2.00 23.29
CA ALA A 401 -48.59 1.18 22.18
C ALA A 401 -50.05 0.72 22.22
N LEU A 402 -50.61 0.40 21.03
CA LEU A 402 -51.23 -0.90 20.75
C LEU A 402 -51.55 -1.11 19.25
N SER A 403 -51.40 -2.37 18.87
CA SER A 403 -51.65 -3.09 17.62
C SER A 403 -53.02 -2.89 16.96
N GLN A 404 -53.10 -3.16 15.64
CA GLN A 404 -54.12 -4.06 15.09
C GLN A 404 -53.80 -4.54 13.65
N GLU A 405 -53.96 -5.84 13.47
CA GLU A 405 -53.88 -6.63 12.24
C GLU A 405 -55.10 -6.38 11.34
N THR A 406 -54.98 -6.61 10.02
CA THR A 406 -56.05 -7.20 9.21
C THR A 406 -55.49 -8.17 8.16
N SER A 407 -56.20 -9.29 8.03
CA SER A 407 -55.96 -10.50 7.25
C SER A 407 -56.39 -10.36 5.78
N SER A 408 -55.85 -11.14 4.84
CA SER A 408 -56.44 -12.38 4.25
C SER A 408 -55.91 -12.46 2.80
N ALA A 409 -55.69 -13.57 2.09
CA ALA A 409 -56.16 -14.95 2.19
C ALA A 409 -55.16 -15.90 1.49
N GLN A 410 -55.15 -17.17 1.93
CA GLN A 410 -54.50 -18.31 1.28
C GLN A 410 -55.28 -18.79 0.04
N CYS A 411 -54.57 -19.35 -0.95
CA CYS A 411 -54.99 -20.61 -1.59
C CYS A 411 -53.80 -21.37 -2.22
N ASP A 412 -53.52 -22.50 -1.59
CA ASP A 412 -53.08 -23.81 -2.07
C ASP A 412 -51.84 -24.09 -2.95
N LYS A 413 -51.20 -25.17 -2.49
CA LYS A 413 -49.99 -25.85 -2.90
C LYS A 413 -50.14 -26.57 -4.24
N GLN A 414 -49.12 -26.48 -5.09
CA GLN A 414 -48.60 -27.64 -5.82
C GLN A 414 -47.07 -27.66 -5.73
N VAL A 415 -46.56 -28.71 -5.09
CA VAL A 415 -45.15 -29.08 -5.06
C VAL A 415 -44.83 -29.78 -6.38
N GLY A 416 -43.98 -29.16 -7.19
CA GLY A 416 -43.34 -29.76 -8.35
C GLY A 416 -41.84 -29.50 -8.27
N ASN A 417 -41.06 -30.58 -8.17
CA ASN A 417 -39.60 -30.56 -8.14
C ASN A 417 -39.02 -29.87 -9.39
N ALA A 418 -38.25 -28.80 -9.19
CA ALA A 418 -37.28 -28.30 -10.16
C ALA A 418 -35.99 -27.86 -9.42
N SER A 419 -34.87 -28.29 -9.98
CA SER A 419 -33.49 -28.22 -9.48
C SER A 419 -33.00 -26.80 -9.16
N GLY A 420 -32.18 -26.69 -8.11
CA GLY A 420 -31.61 -25.45 -7.54
C GLY A 420 -30.60 -24.67 -8.38
N ASP A 421 -30.64 -24.78 -9.72
CA ASP A 421 -29.77 -24.03 -10.65
C ASP A 421 -30.48 -22.86 -11.37
N GLU A 422 -31.79 -22.70 -11.18
CA GLU A 422 -32.58 -21.67 -11.89
C GLU A 422 -32.77 -20.38 -11.08
N LEU A 423 -32.61 -20.41 -9.75
CA LEU A 423 -32.73 -19.22 -8.88
C LEU A 423 -31.44 -18.39 -8.80
N THR A 424 -30.28 -19.00 -9.02
CA THR A 424 -28.96 -18.33 -8.98
C THR A 424 -28.67 -17.51 -10.23
N LYS A 425 -29.37 -17.75 -11.34
CA LYS A 425 -29.24 -16.94 -12.57
C LYS A 425 -30.07 -15.65 -12.58
N LYS A 426 -31.12 -15.56 -11.75
CA LYS A 426 -31.97 -14.35 -11.65
C LYS A 426 -31.36 -13.20 -10.84
N VAL A 427 -30.36 -13.47 -9.98
CA VAL A 427 -29.78 -12.44 -9.09
C VAL A 427 -28.62 -11.66 -9.74
N ALA A 428 -27.97 -12.23 -10.77
CA ALA A 428 -26.81 -11.60 -11.41
C ALA A 428 -27.17 -10.44 -12.37
N CYS A 429 -28.38 -10.43 -12.94
CA CYS A 429 -28.76 -9.42 -13.94
C CYS A 429 -29.43 -8.16 -13.37
N ASN A 430 -29.96 -8.19 -12.13
CA ASN A 430 -30.86 -7.11 -11.70
C ASN A 430 -30.19 -5.85 -11.14
N ASN A 431 -28.91 -5.84 -10.76
CA ASN A 431 -28.35 -4.66 -10.05
C ASN A 431 -26.99 -4.14 -10.53
N ILE A 432 -26.23 -4.87 -11.34
CA ILE A 432 -24.88 -4.42 -11.77
C ILE A 432 -24.94 -3.73 -13.13
N VAL A 433 -25.55 -4.36 -14.11
CA VAL A 433 -25.56 -3.87 -15.50
C VAL A 433 -26.50 -2.65 -15.70
N PRO A 434 -27.71 -2.62 -15.10
CA PRO A 434 -28.60 -1.45 -15.21
C PRO A 434 -27.97 -0.16 -14.64
N ASN A 435 -27.25 -0.28 -13.53
CA ASN A 435 -26.64 0.86 -12.83
C ASN A 435 -25.40 1.43 -13.54
N ILE A 436 -24.67 0.62 -14.31
CA ILE A 436 -23.49 1.07 -15.05
C ILE A 436 -23.89 1.81 -16.34
N PHE A 437 -25.01 1.42 -16.97
CA PHE A 437 -25.37 1.88 -18.31
C PHE A 437 -26.75 2.58 -18.43
N GLY A 438 -27.51 2.69 -17.33
CA GLY A 438 -28.81 3.39 -17.27
C GLY A 438 -29.95 2.65 -17.97
N TRP A 439 -29.99 1.31 -17.89
CA TRP A 439 -30.91 0.47 -18.67
C TRP A 439 -32.16 0.02 -17.89
N PRO A 440 -33.34 -0.09 -18.51
CA PRO A 440 -34.51 -0.70 -17.87
C PRO A 440 -34.27 -2.19 -17.59
N PRO A 441 -34.49 -2.68 -16.35
CA PRO A 441 -34.23 -4.08 -15.99
C PRO A 441 -35.03 -5.10 -16.80
N GLU A 442 -36.24 -4.73 -17.26
CA GLU A 442 -37.10 -5.66 -18.01
C GLU A 442 -36.52 -5.99 -19.41
N ALA A 443 -35.89 -5.01 -20.07
CA ALA A 443 -35.39 -5.17 -21.44
C ALA A 443 -34.16 -6.09 -21.56
N LEU A 444 -33.28 -6.10 -20.55
CA LEU A 444 -32.15 -7.03 -20.50
C LEU A 444 -32.59 -8.46 -20.17
N THR A 445 -33.59 -8.58 -19.31
CA THR A 445 -34.08 -9.87 -18.85
C THR A 445 -34.72 -10.64 -20.01
N ASP A 446 -35.51 -9.99 -20.85
CA ASP A 446 -36.15 -10.63 -22.01
C ASP A 446 -35.15 -11.04 -23.10
N SER A 447 -34.12 -10.22 -23.35
CA SER A 447 -33.07 -10.53 -24.34
C SER A 447 -32.10 -11.60 -23.87
N PHE A 448 -31.75 -11.62 -22.58
CA PHE A 448 -30.93 -12.69 -21.99
C PHE A 448 -31.68 -14.02 -21.98
N ASN A 449 -32.98 -14.03 -21.69
CA ASN A 449 -33.80 -15.24 -21.73
C ASN A 449 -33.92 -15.84 -23.14
N GLN A 450 -33.75 -15.04 -24.20
CA GLN A 450 -33.76 -15.53 -25.58
C GLN A 450 -32.39 -16.03 -26.07
N THR A 451 -31.28 -15.49 -25.54
CA THR A 451 -29.93 -15.71 -26.10
C THR A 451 -28.99 -16.48 -25.18
N GLY A 452 -29.25 -16.51 -23.88
CA GLY A 452 -28.41 -17.16 -22.87
C GLY A 452 -27.03 -16.52 -22.65
N ASP A 453 -26.71 -15.42 -23.34
CA ASP A 453 -25.39 -14.79 -23.36
C ASP A 453 -25.49 -13.26 -23.26
N VAL A 454 -25.00 -12.72 -22.14
CA VAL A 454 -25.00 -11.29 -21.81
C VAL A 454 -24.20 -10.46 -22.83
N SER A 455 -23.17 -11.04 -23.45
CA SER A 455 -22.32 -10.33 -24.43
C SER A 455 -23.06 -10.05 -25.76
N ILE A 456 -23.94 -10.97 -26.17
CA ILE A 456 -24.78 -10.84 -27.36
C ILE A 456 -25.92 -9.85 -27.09
N THR A 457 -26.50 -9.88 -25.88
CA THR A 457 -27.51 -8.92 -25.42
C THR A 457 -27.00 -7.47 -25.45
N ILE A 458 -25.78 -7.24 -24.96
CA ILE A 458 -25.14 -5.93 -24.98
C ILE A 458 -24.96 -5.44 -26.43
N ARG A 459 -24.49 -6.31 -27.33
CA ARG A 459 -24.24 -5.95 -28.73
C ARG A 459 -25.52 -5.58 -29.49
N HIS A 460 -26.56 -6.40 -29.41
CA HIS A 460 -27.85 -6.14 -30.06
C HIS A 460 -28.49 -4.84 -29.57
N TYR A 461 -28.36 -4.51 -28.28
CA TYR A 461 -28.92 -3.29 -27.71
C TYR A 461 -28.16 -2.03 -28.17
N PHE A 462 -26.83 -2.11 -28.34
CA PHE A 462 -26.04 -1.03 -28.94
C PHE A 462 -26.39 -0.82 -30.41
N GLU A 463 -26.60 -1.89 -31.18
CA GLU A 463 -27.02 -1.80 -32.59
C GLU A 463 -28.41 -1.14 -32.71
N LYS A 464 -29.35 -1.50 -31.83
CA LYS A 464 -30.72 -0.95 -31.84
C LYS A 464 -30.83 0.50 -31.30
N SER A 465 -29.99 0.87 -30.34
CA SER A 465 -29.95 2.25 -29.79
C SER A 465 -29.41 3.27 -30.79
N VAL A 466 -28.58 2.82 -31.75
CA VAL A 466 -28.09 3.63 -32.87
C VAL A 466 -29.19 3.88 -33.90
N GLU A 467 -30.09 2.92 -34.14
CA GLU A 467 -31.26 3.10 -35.02
C GLU A 467 -32.32 4.04 -34.43
N ASP A 468 -32.54 4.01 -33.11
CA ASP A 468 -33.58 4.80 -32.41
C ASP A 468 -33.14 6.22 -32.00
N GLY A 469 -31.93 6.65 -32.36
CA GLY A 469 -31.46 8.03 -32.17
C GLY A 469 -31.30 8.49 -30.71
N ARG A 470 -31.29 7.59 -29.72
CA ARG A 470 -31.08 7.93 -28.31
C ARG A 470 -29.59 7.97 -27.99
N LYS A 471 -29.06 9.16 -27.69
CA LYS A 471 -27.67 9.34 -27.23
C LYS A 471 -27.48 8.78 -25.82
N SER A 472 -26.73 7.69 -25.68
CA SER A 472 -26.20 7.24 -24.39
C SER A 472 -25.09 8.20 -23.92
N SER A 473 -24.88 8.32 -22.60
CA SER A 473 -23.82 9.16 -22.00
C SER A 473 -22.38 8.69 -22.31
N LEU A 474 -22.25 7.55 -23.01
CA LEU A 474 -21.08 7.14 -23.76
C LEU A 474 -21.23 7.60 -25.21
N SER A 475 -21.29 8.91 -25.44
CA SER A 475 -21.06 9.41 -26.80
C SER A 475 -19.63 9.03 -27.17
N LEU A 476 -19.47 8.04 -28.05
CA LEU A 476 -18.25 7.77 -28.77
C LEU A 476 -17.89 9.07 -29.49
N GLN A 477 -16.98 9.86 -28.91
CA GLN A 477 -16.36 10.95 -29.63
C GLN A 477 -15.53 10.34 -30.75
N ASP A 478 -15.79 10.78 -31.99
CA ASP A 478 -15.07 10.36 -33.19
C ASP A 478 -13.56 10.61 -33.01
N GLY A 479 -12.75 9.56 -33.17
CA GLY A 479 -11.29 9.66 -33.08
C GLY A 479 -10.58 8.32 -33.11
N LEU A 480 -9.31 8.32 -33.56
CA LEU A 480 -8.45 7.15 -33.66
C LEU A 480 -8.31 6.43 -32.30
N ARG A 481 -8.69 5.15 -32.28
CA ARG A 481 -8.56 4.28 -31.10
C ARG A 481 -7.59 3.14 -31.34
N MET A 482 -6.80 2.83 -30.32
CA MET A 482 -5.86 1.71 -30.30
C MET A 482 -6.29 0.70 -29.25
N ALA A 483 -6.19 -0.58 -29.57
CA ALA A 483 -6.46 -1.66 -28.63
C ALA A 483 -5.16 -2.24 -28.09
N ARG A 484 -5.08 -2.40 -26.76
CA ARG A 484 -4.05 -3.20 -26.11
C ARG A 484 -4.65 -4.55 -25.72
N MET A 485 -3.99 -5.64 -26.07
CA MET A 485 -4.36 -6.98 -25.59
C MET A 485 -4.03 -7.09 -24.10
N VAL A 486 -5.01 -7.50 -23.30
CA VAL A 486 -4.87 -7.75 -21.88
C VAL A 486 -5.49 -9.11 -21.54
N PRO A 487 -4.98 -9.85 -20.54
CA PRO A 487 -5.62 -11.08 -20.10
C PRO A 487 -7.09 -10.81 -19.75
N ASN A 488 -8.00 -11.65 -20.24
CA ASN A 488 -9.42 -11.51 -19.99
C ASN A 488 -9.73 -11.79 -18.50
N PRO A 489 -10.21 -10.80 -17.73
CA PRO A 489 -10.52 -11.01 -16.32
C PRO A 489 -11.83 -11.77 -16.09
N PHE A 490 -12.58 -12.07 -17.16
CA PHE A 490 -13.91 -12.70 -17.10
C PHE A 490 -13.91 -14.19 -17.43
N THR A 491 -12.78 -14.79 -17.82
CA THR A 491 -12.69 -16.24 -18.00
C THR A 491 -12.40 -16.95 -16.68
N THR A 492 -13.24 -17.93 -16.35
CA THR A 492 -13.12 -18.77 -15.14
C THR A 492 -12.14 -19.93 -15.30
N ASP A 493 -11.72 -20.23 -16.53
CA ASP A 493 -10.79 -21.32 -16.83
C ASP A 493 -9.34 -20.81 -16.87
N SER A 494 -8.63 -21.01 -15.76
CA SER A 494 -7.23 -20.63 -15.60
C SER A 494 -6.25 -21.49 -16.42
N SER A 495 -6.74 -22.52 -17.11
CA SER A 495 -5.94 -23.36 -17.99
C SER A 495 -5.73 -22.78 -19.39
N ASN A 496 -6.56 -21.82 -19.83
CA ASN A 496 -6.44 -21.20 -21.14
C ASN A 496 -6.90 -19.72 -21.11
N PRO A 497 -6.06 -18.79 -20.62
CA PRO A 497 -6.44 -17.39 -20.49
C PRO A 497 -6.66 -16.79 -21.89
N SER A 498 -7.92 -16.49 -22.22
CA SER A 498 -8.22 -15.71 -23.44
C SER A 498 -7.73 -14.27 -23.27
N ASP A 499 -7.23 -13.66 -24.35
CA ASP A 499 -6.91 -12.24 -24.34
C ASP A 499 -8.16 -11.40 -24.71
N MET A 500 -8.27 -10.21 -24.14
CA MET A 500 -9.32 -9.23 -24.42
C MET A 500 -8.70 -7.92 -24.94
N LYS A 501 -9.38 -7.26 -25.88
CA LYS A 501 -9.00 -5.94 -26.38
C LYS A 501 -9.47 -4.85 -25.41
N GLN A 502 -8.53 -4.07 -24.88
CA GLN A 502 -8.81 -2.84 -24.14
C GLN A 502 -8.53 -1.62 -25.02
N TYR A 503 -9.58 -0.86 -25.38
CA TYR A 503 -9.47 0.29 -26.28
C TYR A 503 -9.11 1.59 -25.56
N PHE A 504 -8.21 2.36 -26.16
CA PHE A 504 -7.74 3.67 -25.69
C PHE A 504 -7.78 4.68 -26.84
N HIS A 505 -7.91 5.98 -26.52
CA HIS A 505 -7.51 7.02 -27.48
C HIS A 505 -5.99 6.93 -27.70
N ALA A 506 -5.52 7.15 -28.93
CA ALA A 506 -4.09 7.09 -29.25
C ALA A 506 -3.25 7.95 -28.31
N ASP A 507 -3.65 9.21 -28.08
CA ASP A 507 -2.93 10.15 -27.22
C ASP A 507 -2.83 9.66 -25.76
N CYS A 508 -3.90 9.10 -25.20
CA CYS A 508 -3.91 8.55 -23.84
C CYS A 508 -3.01 7.32 -23.69
N LEU A 509 -2.95 6.47 -24.72
CA LEU A 509 -2.09 5.30 -24.72
C LEU A 509 -0.62 5.72 -24.72
N PHE A 510 -0.24 6.67 -25.59
CA PHE A 510 1.13 7.16 -25.69
C PHE A 510 1.57 7.96 -24.45
N ASP A 511 0.67 8.74 -23.81
CA ASP A 511 0.95 9.37 -22.52
C ASP A 511 1.26 8.31 -21.44
N THR A 512 0.49 7.21 -21.41
CA THR A 512 0.75 6.09 -20.49
C THR A 512 2.12 5.45 -20.75
N LEU A 513 2.48 5.20 -22.02
CA LEU A 513 3.79 4.64 -22.41
C LEU A 513 4.96 5.57 -22.05
N SER A 514 4.76 6.90 -22.12
CA SER A 514 5.77 7.89 -21.76
C SER A 514 6.15 7.85 -20.27
N ARG A 515 5.21 7.47 -19.41
CA ARG A 515 5.36 7.38 -17.94
C ARG A 515 5.93 6.03 -17.50
N CYS A 516 5.98 5.02 -18.37
CA CYS A 516 6.58 3.73 -18.07
C CYS A 516 8.07 3.83 -17.76
N ARG A 517 8.62 2.82 -17.07
CA ARG A 517 10.05 2.74 -16.76
C ARG A 517 10.85 2.63 -18.06
N ALA A 518 12.11 3.10 -18.04
CA ALA A 518 12.99 3.04 -19.21
C ALA A 518 13.23 1.61 -19.74
N SER A 519 13.06 0.58 -18.89
CA SER A 519 13.18 -0.83 -19.25
C SER A 519 11.89 -1.50 -19.75
N THR A 520 10.73 -0.80 -19.69
CA THR A 520 9.46 -1.32 -20.20
C THR A 520 9.45 -1.26 -21.73
N LYS A 521 9.13 -2.37 -22.40
CA LYS A 521 8.89 -2.40 -23.86
C LYS A 521 7.72 -1.47 -24.20
N VAL A 522 7.90 -0.63 -25.21
CA VAL A 522 6.90 0.30 -25.72
C VAL A 522 6.79 0.15 -27.23
N ILE A 523 5.88 0.89 -27.85
CA ILE A 523 5.79 1.00 -29.31
C ILE A 523 7.01 1.81 -29.77
N GLU A 524 7.88 1.20 -30.56
CA GLU A 524 9.11 1.82 -31.07
C GLU A 524 9.05 2.03 -32.58
N SER A 525 8.18 1.28 -33.27
CA SER A 525 7.98 1.38 -34.71
C SER A 525 6.53 1.09 -35.10
N PRO A 526 6.11 1.49 -36.31
CA PRO A 526 4.79 1.12 -36.85
C PRO A 526 4.56 -0.39 -36.93
N ALA A 527 5.63 -1.19 -37.05
CA ALA A 527 5.54 -2.66 -37.08
C ALA A 527 5.08 -3.26 -35.74
N ASP A 528 5.13 -2.50 -34.65
CA ASP A 528 4.61 -2.92 -33.35
C ASP A 528 3.08 -2.73 -33.23
N ILE A 529 2.44 -2.13 -34.24
CA ILE A 529 1.01 -1.87 -34.29
C ILE A 529 0.37 -2.80 -35.34
N ASP A 530 -0.43 -3.74 -34.86
CA ASP A 530 -1.20 -4.63 -35.73
C ASP A 530 -2.21 -3.83 -36.58
N GLY A 531 -2.25 -4.08 -37.89
CA GLY A 531 -3.13 -3.40 -38.84
C GLY A 531 -2.75 -1.96 -39.22
N PHE A 532 -1.52 -1.51 -38.92
CA PHE A 532 -1.07 -0.13 -39.22
C PHE A 532 -1.20 0.26 -40.70
N ASP A 533 -0.94 -0.67 -41.63
CA ASP A 533 -1.03 -0.37 -43.07
C ASP A 533 -2.47 -0.17 -43.56
N GLY A 534 -3.47 -0.58 -42.76
CA GLY A 534 -4.89 -0.54 -43.11
C GLY A 534 -5.66 0.69 -42.62
N ILE A 535 -5.01 1.63 -41.91
CA ILE A 535 -5.64 2.85 -41.38
C ILE A 535 -5.44 4.07 -42.32
N GLN A 536 -6.23 5.13 -42.11
CA GLN A 536 -6.15 6.35 -42.92
C GLN A 536 -4.77 7.01 -42.83
N LYS A 537 -4.30 7.65 -43.91
CA LYS A 537 -2.95 8.22 -43.97
C LYS A 537 -2.75 9.35 -42.95
N GLU A 538 -3.80 10.08 -42.65
CA GLU A 538 -3.84 11.13 -41.64
C GLU A 538 -3.58 10.54 -40.24
N ASP A 539 -4.21 9.41 -39.92
CA ASP A 539 -4.04 8.68 -38.67
C ASP A 539 -2.67 8.00 -38.58
N GLN A 540 -2.15 7.46 -39.69
CA GLN A 540 -0.78 6.95 -39.79
C GLN A 540 0.23 8.06 -39.47
N GLY A 541 0.01 9.26 -40.01
CA GLY A 541 0.83 10.44 -39.72
C GLY A 541 0.83 10.80 -38.24
N LYS A 542 -0.35 10.83 -37.61
CA LYS A 542 -0.49 11.11 -36.17
C LYS A 542 0.23 10.08 -35.31
N LEU A 543 0.12 8.78 -35.63
CA LEU A 543 0.81 7.72 -34.89
C LEU A 543 2.33 7.79 -35.06
N LEU A 544 2.83 8.11 -36.26
CA LEU A 544 4.27 8.29 -36.49
C LEU A 544 4.83 9.44 -35.66
N GLU A 545 4.10 10.54 -35.54
CA GLU A 545 4.47 11.68 -34.69
C GLU A 545 4.54 11.27 -33.21
N LEU A 546 3.51 10.58 -32.71
CA LEU A 546 3.47 10.07 -31.33
C LEU A 546 4.61 9.09 -31.02
N ILE A 547 4.98 8.20 -31.96
CA ILE A 547 6.12 7.29 -31.82
C ILE A 547 7.44 8.07 -31.75
N SER A 548 7.65 9.03 -32.64
CA SER A 548 8.84 9.88 -32.66
C SER A 548 9.00 10.66 -31.34
N ASP A 549 7.93 11.24 -30.82
CA ASP A 549 7.97 12.02 -29.58
C ASP A 549 8.21 11.16 -28.34
N LEU A 550 7.64 9.94 -28.31
CA LEU A 550 7.95 8.95 -27.29
C LEU A 550 9.44 8.57 -27.31
N GLU A 551 10.04 8.41 -28.50
CA GLU A 551 11.46 8.11 -28.66
C GLU A 551 12.35 9.24 -28.13
N LYS A 552 12.06 10.50 -28.50
CA LYS A 552 12.79 11.69 -28.01
C LYS A 552 12.75 11.79 -26.48
N LEU A 553 11.56 11.63 -25.89
CA LEU A 553 11.37 11.69 -24.43
C LEU A 553 12.16 10.59 -23.70
N ARG A 554 12.20 9.38 -24.26
CA ARG A 554 12.94 8.26 -23.66
C ARG A 554 14.46 8.41 -23.80
N LYS A 555 14.95 8.96 -24.91
CA LYS A 555 16.35 9.35 -25.09
C LYS A 555 16.76 10.45 -24.10
N ALA A 556 15.92 11.46 -23.88
CA ALA A 556 16.19 12.50 -22.89
C ALA A 556 16.30 11.92 -21.46
N LYS A 557 15.40 11.00 -21.06
CA LYS A 557 15.46 10.32 -19.75
C LYS A 557 16.74 9.51 -19.53
N THR A 558 17.34 8.95 -20.59
CA THR A 558 18.58 8.17 -20.50
C THR A 558 19.83 9.05 -20.38
N VAL A 559 19.81 10.27 -20.91
CA VAL A 559 20.93 11.23 -20.79
C VAL A 559 21.05 11.79 -19.36
N TYR A 560 19.93 12.15 -18.73
CA TYR A 560 19.93 12.64 -17.34
C TYR A 560 20.37 11.56 -16.32
N ALA A 561 20.16 10.28 -16.63
CA ALA A 561 20.62 9.18 -15.78
C ALA A 561 22.15 8.95 -15.83
N LYS A 562 22.86 9.49 -16.83
CA LYS A 562 24.34 9.38 -16.94
C LYS A 562 25.11 10.49 -16.22
N VAL A 563 24.45 11.55 -15.78
CA VAL A 563 25.11 12.67 -15.06
C VAL A 563 24.92 12.48 -13.55
N THR A 564 25.60 11.49 -13.00
CA THR A 564 25.85 11.39 -11.55
C THR A 564 27.21 12.03 -11.27
N PRO A 565 27.37 12.93 -10.28
CA PRO A 565 28.67 13.55 -10.02
C PRO A 565 29.70 12.47 -9.65
N ARG A 566 30.80 12.38 -10.40
CA ARG A 566 31.99 11.65 -9.98
C ARG A 566 32.42 12.16 -8.60
N SER A 567 32.61 11.24 -7.65
CA SER A 567 33.22 11.54 -6.36
C SER A 567 34.58 12.22 -6.60
N LYS A 568 34.79 13.36 -5.95
CA LYS A 568 36.11 14.01 -5.90
C LYS A 568 37.06 13.07 -5.15
N ALA A 569 38.23 12.81 -5.75
CA ALA A 569 39.32 12.09 -5.12
C ALA A 569 39.74 12.79 -3.81
N VAL A 570 39.92 11.99 -2.76
CA VAL A 570 40.45 12.45 -1.47
C VAL A 570 41.95 12.72 -1.60
N PRO A 571 42.48 13.86 -1.12
CA PRO A 571 43.91 14.15 -1.16
C PRO A 571 44.72 13.18 -0.31
N GLN A 572 45.87 12.82 -0.83
CA GLN A 572 46.86 11.91 -0.26
C GLN A 572 47.59 12.59 0.90
N SER A 573 46.96 12.65 2.08
CA SER A 573 47.63 13.08 3.31
C SER A 573 46.94 12.51 4.56
N GLN A 574 46.95 11.19 4.72
CA GLN A 574 46.63 10.53 5.99
C GLN A 574 47.06 9.05 6.03
N GLN A 575 48.21 8.72 5.42
CA GLN A 575 48.80 7.37 5.47
C GLN A 575 49.84 7.15 6.57
N ASP A 576 50.05 8.12 7.49
CA ASP A 576 51.19 8.06 8.43
C ASP A 576 50.85 8.05 9.94
N ILE A 577 49.62 7.66 10.32
CA ILE A 577 49.24 7.56 11.74
C ILE A 577 49.00 6.11 12.20
N GLY A 578 48.99 5.14 11.28
CA GLY A 578 48.74 3.72 11.58
C GLY A 578 49.96 2.88 11.99
N LYS A 579 51.20 3.39 11.85
CA LYS A 579 52.43 2.58 12.08
C LYS A 579 53.12 2.81 13.43
N ARG A 580 52.55 3.59 14.36
CA ARG A 580 53.17 3.86 15.69
C ARG A 580 52.47 3.20 16.88
N LYS A 581 51.55 2.26 16.67
CA LYS A 581 50.87 1.53 17.78
C LYS A 581 51.12 0.02 17.83
N ALA A 582 52.11 -0.49 17.08
CA ALA A 582 52.48 -1.91 17.10
C ALA A 582 53.88 -2.21 17.70
N GLU A 583 54.47 -1.26 18.45
CA GLU A 583 55.81 -1.43 19.04
C GLU A 583 55.90 -0.99 20.51
N LYS A 584 54.78 -1.13 21.24
CA LYS A 584 54.75 -1.07 22.71
C LYS A 584 53.82 -2.16 23.25
N GLN A 585 54.24 -3.40 23.08
CA GLN A 585 53.92 -4.55 23.94
C GLN A 585 54.96 -5.64 23.63
N ARG A 586 56.14 -5.46 24.23
CA ARG A 586 57.08 -6.49 24.62
C ARG A 586 57.37 -6.29 26.09
#